data_AF-A0A3A8Q8E2-F1
#
_entry.id   AF-A0A3A8Q8E2-F1
#
_cell.length_a   1.000
_cell.length_b   1.000
_cell.length_c   1.000
_cell.angle_alpha   90.00
_cell.angle_beta   90.00
_cell.angle_gamma   90.00
#
_symmetry.space_group_name_H-M   'P 1'
#
loop_
_entity.id
_entity.type
_entity.pdbx_description
1 polymer ?
#
loop_
_entity_poly.entity_id
_entity_poly.type
_entity_poly.pdbx_seq_one_letter_code
_entity_poly.pdbx_strand_id
1 'polypeptide(L)'
;MKRGDLLHLANACLLFLCTSMYLGTGWSLILFTFPIAPQLTVDNYYLQFVPQVQAATRFFTVMTAVMLLSAGILAWRERRSALRWYPLLVLLAVVVATLLTRIFIFPYNAEMAAGITSPERLAEVLGAWMRTNRIRVGLWSVQWLATLGYFVHRVLRAERPVVARSTRYGLSLPRRREAHA
;
A
#
# COMPACT_ATOMS: atom_id res chain seq x y z
N MET A 1 19.23 11.69 17.07
CA MET A 1 18.17 12.17 16.15
C MET A 1 17.38 13.27 16.82
N LYS A 2 17.02 14.35 16.11
CA LYS A 2 16.13 15.37 16.69
C LYS A 2 14.72 14.77 16.83
N ARG A 3 13.93 15.21 17.82
CA ARG A 3 12.56 14.68 18.07
C ARG A 3 11.66 14.70 16.81
N GLY A 4 11.79 15.73 15.98
CA GLY A 4 11.07 15.84 14.70
C GLY A 4 11.46 14.81 13.64
N ASP A 5 12.69 14.28 13.67
CA ASP A 5 13.12 13.21 12.76
C ASP A 5 12.54 11.86 13.15
N LEU A 6 12.38 11.63 14.46
CA LEU A 6 11.76 10.41 14.99
C LEU A 6 10.28 10.34 14.60
N LEU A 7 9.54 11.44 14.77
CA LEU A 7 8.12 11.51 14.41
C LEU A 7 7.89 11.29 12.92
N HIS A 8 8.76 11.82 12.06
CA HIS A 8 8.66 11.57 10.62
C HIS A 8 8.90 10.11 10.27
N LEU A 9 9.92 9.50 10.87
CA LEU A 9 10.21 8.09 10.66
C LEU A 9 9.02 7.23 11.13
N ALA A 10 8.49 7.52 12.32
CA ALA A 10 7.30 6.85 12.84
C ALA A 10 6.10 6.98 11.90
N ASN A 11 5.86 8.17 11.34
CA ASN A 11 4.81 8.38 10.34
C ASN A 11 5.04 7.55 9.07
N ALA A 12 6.26 7.50 8.55
CA ALA A 12 6.58 6.67 7.38
C ALA A 12 6.40 5.17 7.66
N CYS A 13 6.78 4.71 8.86
CA CYS A 13 6.58 3.32 9.29
C CYS A 13 5.09 3.00 9.46
N LEU A 14 4.29 3.93 10.00
CA LEU A 14 2.85 3.78 10.10
C LEU A 14 2.22 3.64 8.71
N LEU A 15 2.60 4.49 7.76
CA LEU A 15 2.11 4.37 6.38
C LEU A 15 2.47 3.01 5.77
N PHE A 16 3.71 2.56 5.97
CA PHE A 16 4.17 1.27 5.47
C PHE A 16 3.45 0.09 6.11
N LEU A 17 3.14 0.16 7.40
CA LEU A 17 2.33 -0.83 8.09
C LEU A 17 0.93 -0.90 7.47
N CYS A 18 0.28 0.24 7.24
CA CYS A 18 -1.04 0.29 6.61
C CYS A 18 -1.02 -0.29 5.19
N THR A 19 -0.07 0.10 4.34
CA THR A 19 0.07 -0.48 3.00
C THR A 19 0.37 -1.98 3.03
N SER A 20 1.09 -2.46 4.05
CA SER A 20 1.39 -3.89 4.21
C SER A 20 0.16 -4.69 4.62
N MET A 21 -0.69 -4.15 5.51
CA MET A 21 -1.98 -4.77 5.85
C MET A 21 -2.89 -4.84 4.62
N TYR A 22 -3.01 -3.77 3.84
CA TYR A 22 -3.75 -3.78 2.58
C TYR A 22 -3.22 -4.81 1.58
N LEU A 23 -1.90 -4.88 1.41
CA LEU A 23 -1.26 -5.88 0.56
C LEU A 23 -1.63 -7.30 1.03
N GLY A 24 -1.44 -7.59 2.32
CA GLY A 24 -1.71 -8.90 2.90
C GLY A 24 -3.16 -9.33 2.72
N THR A 25 -4.11 -8.46 3.04
CA THR A 25 -5.54 -8.76 2.87
C THR A 25 -5.95 -8.89 1.41
N GLY A 26 -5.38 -8.09 0.50
CA GLY A 26 -5.63 -8.25 -0.92
C GLY A 26 -5.14 -9.58 -1.45
N TRP A 27 -3.88 -9.92 -1.16
CA TRP A 27 -3.32 -11.18 -1.62
C TRP A 27 -3.96 -12.40 -0.97
N SER A 28 -4.41 -12.30 0.29
CA SER A 28 -5.17 -13.40 0.90
C SER A 28 -6.48 -13.67 0.16
N LEU A 29 -7.16 -12.64 -0.37
CA LEU A 29 -8.33 -12.83 -1.22
C LEU A 29 -7.97 -13.61 -2.49
N ILE A 30 -6.89 -13.22 -3.17
CA ILE A 30 -6.47 -13.87 -4.43
C ILE A 30 -6.05 -15.32 -4.19
N LEU A 31 -5.28 -15.58 -3.13
CA LEU A 31 -4.65 -16.87 -2.88
C LEU A 31 -5.59 -17.86 -2.21
N PHE A 32 -6.50 -17.40 -1.34
CA PHE A 32 -7.27 -18.29 -0.47
C PHE A 32 -8.78 -18.14 -0.65
N THR A 33 -9.30 -16.93 -0.86
CA THR A 33 -10.76 -16.72 -0.97
C THR A 33 -11.29 -16.96 -2.38
N PHE A 34 -10.66 -16.38 -3.40
CA PHE A 34 -11.13 -16.46 -4.79
C PHE A 34 -11.14 -17.88 -5.38
N PRO A 35 -10.18 -18.77 -5.05
CA PRO A 35 -10.25 -20.15 -5.53
C PRO A 35 -11.47 -20.92 -4.98
N ILE A 36 -11.96 -20.55 -3.80
CA ILE A 36 -13.07 -21.23 -3.12
C ILE A 36 -14.42 -20.55 -3.43
N ALA A 37 -14.43 -19.28 -3.81
CA ALA A 37 -15.64 -18.51 -4.10
C ALA A 37 -16.65 -19.18 -5.06
N PRO A 38 -16.25 -19.95 -6.11
CA PRO A 38 -17.21 -20.68 -6.95
C PRO A 38 -18.03 -21.76 -6.24
N GLN A 39 -17.63 -22.18 -5.03
CA GLN A 39 -18.35 -23.16 -4.21
C GLN A 39 -19.44 -22.52 -3.35
N LEU A 40 -19.55 -21.18 -3.37
CA LEU A 40 -20.58 -20.47 -2.64
C LEU A 40 -21.95 -20.66 -3.33
N THR A 41 -22.94 -21.05 -2.54
CA THR A 41 -24.33 -21.19 -2.94
C THR A 41 -25.19 -20.17 -2.22
N VAL A 42 -26.42 -19.98 -2.70
CA VAL A 42 -27.41 -19.09 -2.06
C VAL A 42 -27.64 -19.45 -0.58
N ASP A 43 -27.46 -20.72 -0.20
CA ASP A 43 -27.65 -21.20 1.16
C ASP A 43 -26.49 -20.87 2.11
N ASN A 44 -25.26 -20.74 1.59
CA ASN A 44 -24.06 -20.66 2.42
C ASN A 44 -23.30 -19.32 2.33
N TYR A 45 -23.46 -18.57 1.24
CA TYR A 45 -22.61 -17.41 0.97
C TYR A 45 -22.76 -16.32 2.03
N TYR A 46 -23.97 -16.11 2.54
CA TYR A 46 -24.24 -15.01 3.45
C TYR A 46 -23.36 -15.08 4.70
N LEU A 47 -23.37 -16.22 5.40
CA LEU A 47 -22.58 -16.42 6.63
C LEU A 47 -21.08 -16.42 6.37
N GLN A 48 -20.65 -16.97 5.22
CA GLN A 48 -19.24 -17.08 4.88
C GLN A 48 -18.62 -15.77 4.36
N PHE A 49 -19.45 -14.84 3.87
CA PHE A 49 -18.96 -13.70 3.10
C PHE A 49 -19.41 -12.35 3.67
N VAL A 50 -20.71 -12.15 3.89
CA VAL A 50 -21.28 -10.80 4.13
C VAL A 50 -20.77 -10.16 5.43
N PRO A 51 -20.81 -10.82 6.61
CA PRO A 51 -20.31 -10.24 7.85
C PRO A 51 -18.81 -9.91 7.79
N GLN A 52 -18.01 -10.77 7.15
CA GLN A 52 -16.57 -10.59 7.03
C GLN A 52 -16.24 -9.36 6.17
N VAL A 53 -16.93 -9.20 5.04
CA VAL A 53 -16.75 -8.04 4.15
C VAL A 53 -17.19 -6.74 4.82
N GLN A 54 -18.29 -6.76 5.58
CA GLN A 54 -18.75 -5.59 6.34
C GLN A 54 -17.74 -5.19 7.43
N ALA A 55 -17.24 -6.16 8.21
CA ALA A 55 -16.21 -5.92 9.22
C ALA A 55 -14.92 -5.36 8.60
N ALA A 56 -14.45 -5.96 7.51
CA ALA A 56 -13.29 -5.49 6.76
C ALA A 56 -13.50 -4.05 6.25
N THR A 57 -14.69 -3.74 5.72
CA THR A 57 -15.01 -2.39 5.21
C THR A 57 -14.91 -1.33 6.32
N ARG A 58 -15.42 -1.61 7.52
CA ARG A 58 -15.30 -0.68 8.66
C ARG A 58 -13.85 -0.47 9.05
N PHE A 59 -13.08 -1.54 9.17
CA PHE A 59 -11.65 -1.50 9.50
C PHE A 59 -10.85 -0.69 8.49
N PHE A 60 -11.03 -0.97 7.19
CA PHE A 60 -10.33 -0.30 6.12
C PHE A 60 -10.75 1.16 5.93
N THR A 61 -11.97 1.53 6.31
CA THR A 61 -12.41 2.94 6.26
C THR A 61 -11.55 3.80 7.18
N VAL A 62 -11.36 3.38 8.43
CA VAL A 62 -10.50 4.09 9.40
C VAL A 62 -9.05 4.08 8.92
N MET A 63 -8.56 2.92 8.47
CA MET A 63 -7.19 2.81 7.97
C MET A 63 -6.92 3.69 6.75
N THR A 64 -7.88 3.83 5.84
CA THR A 64 -7.76 4.72 4.67
C THR A 64 -7.58 6.17 5.10
N ALA A 65 -8.34 6.63 6.09
CA ALA A 65 -8.19 7.98 6.62
C ALA A 65 -6.79 8.19 7.23
N VAL A 66 -6.30 7.21 7.99
CA VAL A 66 -4.93 7.23 8.54
C VAL A 66 -3.88 7.29 7.43
N MET A 67 -4.05 6.49 6.37
CA MET A 67 -3.12 6.48 5.23
C MET A 67 -3.11 7.80 4.48
N LEU A 68 -4.28 8.38 4.18
CA LEU A 68 -4.39 9.67 3.50
C LEU A 68 -3.68 10.77 4.30
N LEU A 69 -3.93 10.83 5.61
CA LEU A 69 -3.27 11.80 6.49
C LEU A 69 -1.75 11.57 6.54
N SER A 70 -1.33 10.32 6.76
CA SER A 70 0.07 9.96 6.91
C SER A 70 0.87 10.21 5.63
N ALA A 71 0.32 9.84 4.47
CA ALA A 71 0.92 10.11 3.16
C ALA A 71 0.92 11.62 2.85
N GLY A 72 -0.13 12.37 3.21
CA GLY A 72 -0.17 13.82 3.09
C GLY A 72 0.94 14.52 3.88
N ILE A 73 1.12 14.14 5.16
CA ILE A 73 2.19 14.66 6.02
C ILE A 73 3.57 14.32 5.44
N LEU A 74 3.75 13.07 4.98
CA LEU A 74 5.01 12.59 4.39
C LEU A 74 5.35 13.36 3.11
N ALA A 75 4.36 13.56 2.21
CA ALA A 75 4.51 14.33 0.98
C ALA A 75 4.84 15.80 1.27
N TRP A 76 4.17 16.41 2.25
CA TRP A 76 4.43 17.79 2.65
C TRP A 76 5.85 17.98 3.18
N ARG A 77 6.32 17.09 4.05
CA ARG A 77 7.70 17.19 4.57
C ARG A 77 8.74 17.00 3.48
N GLU A 78 8.51 16.04 2.58
CA GLU A 78 9.43 15.73 1.48
C GLU A 78 9.29 16.68 0.28
N ARG A 79 8.46 17.73 0.34
CA ARG A 79 8.10 18.59 -0.82
C ARG A 79 9.27 19.16 -1.63
N ARG A 80 10.45 19.32 -1.02
CA ARG A 80 11.69 19.83 -1.64
C ARG A 80 12.67 18.72 -2.08
N SER A 81 12.31 17.46 -1.90
CA SER A 81 13.14 16.30 -2.24
C SER A 81 12.47 15.46 -3.32
N ALA A 82 13.29 14.67 -4.04
CA ALA A 82 12.76 13.67 -4.98
C ALA A 82 11.94 12.58 -4.28
N LEU A 83 12.02 12.44 -2.95
CA LEU A 83 11.27 11.45 -2.19
C LEU A 83 9.77 11.78 -2.10
N ARG A 84 9.34 13.01 -2.44
CA ARG A 84 7.91 13.38 -2.43
C ARG A 84 7.04 12.54 -3.37
N TRP A 85 7.64 11.99 -4.43
CA TRP A 85 6.88 11.22 -5.43
C TRP A 85 6.31 9.92 -4.88
N TYR A 86 6.98 9.30 -3.90
CA TYR A 86 6.47 8.07 -3.27
C TYR A 86 5.16 8.28 -2.50
N PRO A 87 5.07 9.20 -1.50
CA PRO A 87 3.80 9.45 -0.81
C PRO A 87 2.73 10.07 -1.73
N LEU A 88 3.10 10.84 -2.76
CA LEU A 88 2.14 11.33 -3.76
C LEU A 88 1.54 10.18 -4.58
N LEU A 89 2.35 9.21 -4.98
CA LEU A 89 1.88 8.01 -5.67
C LEU A 89 0.96 7.17 -4.77
N VAL A 90 1.30 7.04 -3.48
CA VAL A 90 0.41 6.39 -2.50
C VAL A 90 -0.92 7.13 -2.40
N LEU A 91 -0.91 8.45 -2.24
CA LEU A 91 -2.15 9.26 -2.19
C LEU A 91 -3.02 9.04 -3.43
N LEU A 92 -2.43 9.14 -4.62
CA LEU A 92 -3.14 8.92 -5.88
C LEU A 92 -3.75 7.51 -5.92
N ALA A 93 -2.96 6.49 -5.61
CA ALA A 93 -3.43 5.11 -5.64
C ALA A 93 -4.51 4.83 -4.58
N VAL A 94 -4.44 5.45 -3.39
CA VAL A 94 -5.49 5.34 -2.36
C VAL A 94 -6.78 5.99 -2.84
N VAL A 95 -6.72 7.18 -3.45
CA VAL A 95 -7.90 7.86 -4.00
C VAL A 95 -8.54 7.01 -5.09
N VAL A 96 -7.75 6.52 -6.05
CA VAL A 96 -8.26 5.65 -7.12
C VAL A 96 -8.88 4.36 -6.56
N ALA A 97 -8.22 3.70 -5.60
CA ALA A 97 -8.76 2.50 -4.95
C ALA A 97 -10.05 2.78 -4.17
N THR A 98 -10.17 3.96 -3.56
CA THR A 98 -11.36 4.40 -2.82
C THR A 98 -12.53 4.63 -3.79
N LEU A 99 -12.28 5.32 -4.90
CA LEU A 99 -13.29 5.55 -5.94
C LEU A 99 -13.77 4.23 -6.55
N LEU A 100 -12.85 3.34 -6.91
CA LEU A 100 -13.17 2.01 -7.42
C LEU A 100 -14.01 1.21 -6.42
N THR A 101 -13.68 1.29 -5.14
CA THR A 101 -14.44 0.63 -4.08
C THR A 101 -15.86 1.19 -3.97
N ARG A 102 -16.00 2.52 -3.95
CA ARG A 102 -17.31 3.17 -3.81
C ARG A 102 -18.22 2.95 -5.00
N ILE A 103 -17.67 3.02 -6.21
CA ILE A 103 -18.45 2.96 -7.47
C ILE A 103 -18.83 1.52 -7.82
N PHE A 104 -17.95 0.55 -7.60
CA PHE A 104 -18.16 -0.82 -8.05
C PHE A 104 -18.35 -1.81 -6.91
N ILE A 105 -17.45 -1.81 -5.91
CA ILE A 105 -17.47 -2.85 -4.86
C ILE A 105 -18.64 -2.68 -3.88
N PHE A 106 -18.95 -1.45 -3.46
CA PHE A 106 -20.04 -1.20 -2.52
C PHE A 106 -21.42 -1.61 -3.07
N PRO A 107 -21.78 -1.32 -4.33
CA PRO A 107 -23.00 -1.86 -4.92
C PRO A 107 -23.08 -3.39 -4.87
N TYR A 108 -22.03 -4.10 -5.27
CA TYR A 108 -22.01 -5.57 -5.21
C TYR A 108 -22.14 -6.09 -3.77
N ASN A 109 -21.47 -5.44 -2.81
CA ASN A 109 -21.58 -5.78 -1.39
C ASN A 109 -23.00 -5.56 -0.85
N ALA A 110 -23.65 -4.47 -1.26
CA ALA A 110 -25.02 -4.15 -0.85
C ALA A 110 -26.00 -5.18 -1.42
N GLU A 111 -25.81 -5.60 -2.67
CA GLU A 111 -26.64 -6.62 -3.29
C GLU A 111 -26.49 -7.99 -2.60
N MET A 112 -25.25 -8.41 -2.31
CA MET A 112 -25.01 -9.62 -1.51
C MET A 112 -25.58 -9.52 -0.10
N ALA A 113 -25.52 -8.34 0.52
CA ALA A 113 -26.10 -8.12 1.85
C ALA A 113 -27.64 -8.10 1.84
N ALA A 114 -28.26 -7.77 0.70
CA ALA A 114 -29.72 -7.79 0.55
C ALA A 114 -30.29 -9.21 0.42
N GLY A 115 -29.46 -10.22 0.22
CA GLY A 115 -29.91 -11.61 0.13
C GLY A 115 -30.26 -12.02 -1.30
N ILE A 116 -29.25 -12.23 -2.15
CA ILE A 116 -29.42 -12.84 -3.48
C ILE A 116 -29.97 -14.27 -3.34
N THR A 117 -31.08 -14.55 -4.02
CA THR A 117 -31.76 -15.86 -3.98
C THR A 117 -31.59 -16.70 -5.24
N SER A 118 -31.17 -16.10 -6.37
CA SER A 118 -30.91 -16.83 -7.62
C SER A 118 -29.43 -17.20 -7.75
N PRO A 119 -29.08 -18.48 -7.95
CA PRO A 119 -27.69 -18.94 -8.11
C PRO A 119 -26.94 -18.23 -9.24
N GLU A 120 -27.60 -17.98 -10.36
CA GLU A 120 -27.02 -17.34 -11.55
C GLU A 120 -26.58 -15.91 -11.23
N ARG A 121 -27.45 -15.15 -10.55
CA ARG A 121 -27.13 -13.79 -10.12
C ARG A 121 -26.01 -13.76 -9.09
N LEU A 122 -25.99 -14.72 -8.16
CA LEU A 122 -24.91 -14.81 -7.17
C LEU A 122 -23.57 -15.02 -7.87
N ALA A 123 -23.49 -15.93 -8.85
CA ALA A 123 -22.28 -16.16 -9.63
C ALA A 123 -21.84 -14.92 -10.43
N GLU A 124 -22.79 -14.19 -11.03
CA GLU A 124 -22.51 -12.95 -11.77
C GLU A 124 -21.92 -11.87 -10.85
N VAL A 125 -22.58 -11.61 -9.71
CA VAL A 125 -22.19 -10.58 -8.74
C VAL A 125 -20.85 -10.93 -8.09
N LEU A 126 -20.65 -12.19 -7.66
CA LEU A 126 -19.37 -12.65 -7.11
C LEU A 126 -18.25 -12.53 -8.16
N GLY A 127 -18.51 -12.92 -9.40
CA GLY A 127 -17.55 -12.81 -10.49
C GLY A 127 -17.13 -11.35 -10.74
N ALA A 128 -18.08 -10.42 -10.79
CA ALA A 128 -17.83 -9.00 -10.94
C ALA A 128 -17.07 -8.41 -9.74
N TRP A 129 -17.46 -8.80 -8.53
CA TRP A 129 -16.79 -8.42 -7.29
C TRP A 129 -15.35 -8.90 -7.25
N MET A 130 -15.07 -10.16 -7.62
CA MET A 130 -13.72 -10.72 -7.67
C MET A 130 -12.84 -10.01 -8.69
N ARG A 131 -13.33 -9.78 -9.92
CA ARG A 131 -12.59 -9.04 -10.97
C ARG A 131 -12.19 -7.64 -10.47
N THR A 132 -13.15 -6.93 -9.87
CA THR A 132 -12.92 -5.58 -9.34
C THR A 132 -11.90 -5.60 -8.20
N ASN A 133 -11.97 -6.59 -7.31
CA ASN A 133 -11.00 -6.73 -6.23
C ASN A 133 -9.60 -7.07 -6.73
N ARG A 134 -9.42 -7.84 -7.82
CA ARG A 134 -8.09 -8.07 -8.42
C ARG A 134 -7.42 -6.76 -8.83
N ILE A 135 -8.17 -5.85 -9.45
CA ILE A 135 -7.67 -4.51 -9.80
C ILE A 135 -7.27 -3.76 -8.53
N ARG A 136 -8.10 -3.82 -7.49
CA ARG A 136 -7.82 -3.20 -6.19
C ARG A 136 -6.55 -3.73 -5.53
N VAL A 137 -6.31 -5.05 -5.60
CA VAL A 137 -5.07 -5.66 -5.10
C VAL A 137 -3.85 -5.15 -5.87
N GLY A 138 -3.98 -4.95 -7.18
CA GLY A 138 -2.95 -4.30 -7.99
C GLY A 138 -2.61 -2.89 -7.47
N LEU A 139 -3.62 -2.07 -7.20
CA LEU A 139 -3.43 -0.73 -6.62
C LEU A 139 -2.76 -0.79 -5.23
N TRP A 140 -3.16 -1.72 -4.37
CA TRP A 140 -2.52 -1.92 -3.06
C TRP A 140 -1.07 -2.37 -3.19
N SER A 141 -0.75 -3.18 -4.19
CA SER A 141 0.62 -3.60 -4.49
C SER A 141 1.48 -2.43 -4.93
N VAL A 142 0.94 -1.53 -5.76
CA VAL A 142 1.61 -0.27 -6.13
C VAL A 142 1.85 0.63 -4.92
N GLN A 143 0.86 0.78 -4.03
CA GLN A 143 1.02 1.56 -2.79
C GLN A 143 2.15 0.99 -1.93
N TRP A 144 2.17 -0.33 -1.74
CA TRP A 144 3.20 -0.99 -0.97
C TRP A 144 4.59 -0.82 -1.58
N LEU A 145 4.73 -1.04 -2.90
CA LEU A 145 5.99 -0.83 -3.62
C LEU A 145 6.47 0.62 -3.55
N ALA A 146 5.55 1.60 -3.61
CA ALA A 146 5.88 3.00 -3.44
C ALA A 146 6.43 3.28 -2.04
N THR A 147 5.80 2.76 -0.98
CA THR A 147 6.31 2.93 0.39
C THR A 147 7.62 2.19 0.63
N LEU A 148 7.80 0.97 0.09
CA LEU A 148 9.07 0.26 0.16
C LEU A 148 10.16 1.04 -0.58
N GLY A 149 9.87 1.51 -1.79
CA GLY A 149 10.77 2.32 -2.61
C GLY A 149 11.22 3.60 -1.91
N TYR A 150 10.34 4.23 -1.12
CA TYR A 150 10.72 5.35 -0.26
C TYR A 150 11.81 4.97 0.75
N PHE A 151 11.66 3.85 1.46
CA PHE A 151 12.67 3.36 2.41
C PHE A 151 13.97 2.97 1.73
N VAL A 152 13.90 2.21 0.63
CA VAL A 152 15.07 1.80 -0.15
C VAL A 152 15.84 3.02 -0.67
N HIS A 153 15.16 4.01 -1.24
CA HIS A 153 15.80 5.23 -1.72
C HIS A 153 16.44 6.02 -0.56
N ARG A 154 15.82 6.05 0.62
CA ARG A 154 16.44 6.67 1.80
C ARG A 154 17.70 5.96 2.25
N VAL A 155 17.71 4.64 2.28
CA VAL A 155 18.89 3.83 2.65
C VAL A 155 20.01 4.05 1.65
N LEU A 156 19.74 3.91 0.35
CA LEU A 156 20.73 4.12 -0.71
C LEU A 156 21.31 5.55 -0.71
N ARG A 157 20.51 6.57 -0.36
CA ARG A 157 21.01 7.94 -0.20
C ARG A 157 21.93 8.11 1.02
N ALA A 158 21.67 7.38 2.10
CA ALA A 158 22.51 7.40 3.29
C ALA A 158 23.84 6.66 3.07
N GLU A 159 23.81 5.60 2.25
CA GLU A 159 24.98 4.78 1.93
C GLU A 159 25.90 5.38 0.87
N ARG A 160 25.43 6.37 0.07
CA ARG A 160 26.30 7.07 -0.89
C ARG A 160 27.47 7.71 -0.15
N PRO A 161 28.72 7.23 -0.34
CA PRO A 161 29.83 7.63 0.50
C PRO A 161 30.25 9.07 0.22
N VAL A 162 30.86 9.69 1.24
CA VAL A 162 31.47 11.04 1.25
C VAL A 162 32.56 11.23 0.18
N VAL A 163 32.86 10.22 -0.64
CA VAL A 163 33.88 10.23 -1.70
C VAL A 163 33.67 11.35 -2.73
N ALA A 164 32.42 11.75 -3.01
CA ALA A 164 32.15 12.89 -3.91
C ALA A 164 32.46 14.27 -3.28
N ARG A 165 32.76 14.34 -1.97
CA ARG A 165 33.17 15.58 -1.28
C ARG A 165 34.69 15.78 -1.28
N SER A 166 35.51 14.73 -1.37
CA SER A 166 36.98 14.88 -1.40
C SER A 166 37.49 15.37 -2.75
N THR A 167 36.82 15.01 -3.86
CA THR A 167 37.20 15.46 -5.21
C THR A 167 36.97 16.96 -5.43
N ARG A 168 36.11 17.59 -4.61
CA ARG A 168 35.83 19.04 -4.70
C ARG A 168 36.82 19.92 -3.94
N TYR A 169 37.66 19.34 -3.09
CA TYR A 169 38.64 20.09 -2.27
C TYR A 169 40.09 19.88 -2.69
N GLY A 170 40.37 19.22 -3.82
CA GLY A 170 41.72 19.17 -4.39
C GLY A 170 42.79 18.58 -3.48
N LEU A 171 42.41 17.85 -2.43
CA LEU A 171 43.36 17.17 -1.55
C LEU A 171 43.68 15.83 -2.18
N SER A 172 44.64 15.85 -3.10
CA SER A 172 45.40 14.67 -3.49
C SER A 172 46.01 14.08 -2.21
N LEU A 173 45.54 12.90 -1.79
CA LEU A 173 46.19 12.14 -0.73
C LEU A 173 47.63 11.84 -1.19
N PRO A 174 48.67 12.18 -0.40
CA PRO A 174 50.03 11.92 -0.80
C PRO A 174 50.23 10.41 -0.97
N ARG A 175 50.73 10.05 -2.15
CA ARG A 175 51.13 8.69 -2.51
C ARG A 175 52.15 8.22 -1.48
N ARG A 176 51.74 7.30 -0.60
CA ARG A 176 52.59 6.69 0.43
C ARG A 176 53.83 6.13 -0.27
N ARG A 177 54.99 6.76 -0.09
CA ARG A 177 56.27 6.20 -0.51
C ARG A 177 56.48 4.92 0.29
N GLU A 178 56.50 3.79 -0.41
CA GLU A 178 57.04 2.54 0.12
C GLU A 178 58.51 2.80 0.44
N ALA A 179 58.84 2.81 1.72
CA ALA A 179 60.23 2.79 2.16
C ALA A 179 60.66 1.32 2.18
N HIS A 180 61.44 0.94 1.17
CA HIS A 180 62.32 -0.21 1.24
C HIS A 180 63.45 0.08 2.24
N ALA A 181 63.54 -0.75 3.28
CA ALA A 181 64.79 -1.18 3.92
C ALA A 181 64.46 -2.39 4.80
#